data_AF-A0A1A9V6H3-F1
#
_entry.id   AF-A0A1A9V6H3-F1
#
_cell.length_a   1.000
_cell.length_b   1.000
_cell.length_c   1.000
_cell.angle_alpha   90.00
_cell.angle_beta   90.00
_cell.angle_gamma   90.00
#
_symmetry.space_group_name_H-M   'P 1'
#
loop_
_entity.id
_entity.type
_entity.pdbx_description
1 polymer ?
#
loop_
_entity_poly.entity_id
_entity_poly.type
_entity_poly.pdbx_seq_one_letter_code
_entity_poly.pdbx_strand_id
1 'polypeptide(L)'
;MDLYHWKTLVVLSALCLWSKVAITLNNRCQDLLRESLTFICNDTYPEEAKKSYSDGLVHVNLSYSVYKINGRHNAYFITHGKSSISACRTLIVKDDEVFKCDGKSVWILGTKPRTYCLPFAFRLTDLLIERCAAESWPVASETAMHYANTLKTYHDIDLF
;
A
#
# COMPACT_ATOMS: atom_id res chain seq x y z
N MET A 1 33.52 7.88 45.76
CA MET A 1 32.08 8.14 45.55
C MET A 1 31.99 9.64 45.30
N ASP A 2 31.78 10.20 44.10
CA ASP A 2 31.04 9.70 42.95
C ASP A 2 31.51 10.43 41.67
N LEU A 3 32.33 9.77 40.85
CA LEU A 3 32.77 10.26 39.53
C LEU A 3 32.24 9.36 38.40
N TYR A 4 31.23 8.54 38.68
CA TYR A 4 30.73 7.49 37.79
C TYR A 4 29.30 7.69 37.31
N HIS A 5 28.53 8.64 37.87
CA HIS A 5 27.09 8.74 37.59
C HIS A 5 26.71 9.60 36.37
N TRP A 6 27.54 10.57 35.97
CA TRP A 6 27.21 11.43 34.81
C TRP A 6 27.34 10.70 33.47
N LYS A 7 28.38 9.87 33.31
CA LYS A 7 28.63 9.17 32.04
C LYS A 7 27.55 8.14 31.70
N THR A 8 26.92 7.53 32.70
CA THR A 8 25.87 6.52 32.51
C THR A 8 24.56 7.12 32.03
N LEU A 9 24.24 8.35 32.45
CA LEU A 9 22.99 9.05 32.07
C LEU A 9 22.99 9.50 30.61
N VAL A 10 24.15 9.89 30.06
CA VAL A 10 24.27 10.34 28.65
C VAL A 10 24.16 9.15 27.66
N VAL A 11 24.60 7.96 28.08
CA VAL A 11 24.50 6.76 27.23
C VAL A 11 23.05 6.26 27.11
N LEU A 12 22.25 6.39 28.18
CA LEU A 12 20.84 5.99 28.19
C LEU A 12 19.93 6.93 27.38
N SER A 13 20.23 8.23 27.32
CA SER A 13 19.46 9.18 26.49
C SER A 13 19.75 9.05 24.99
N ALA A 14 20.96 8.62 24.61
CA ALA A 14 21.32 8.37 23.21
C ALA A 14 20.69 7.09 22.63
N LEU A 15 20.43 6.07 23.46
CA LEU A 15 19.80 4.81 23.02
C LEU A 15 18.28 4.91 22.82
N CYS A 16 17.61 5.90 23.42
CA CYS A 16 16.16 6.11 23.25
C CYS A 16 15.78 6.92 22.00
N LEU A 17 16.74 7.53 21.29
CA LEU A 17 16.45 8.41 20.15
C LEU A 17 16.37 7.69 18.79
N TRP A 18 16.74 6.41 18.72
CA TRP A 18 16.90 5.68 17.45
C TRP A 18 16.03 4.43 17.29
N SER A 19 15.02 4.24 18.12
CA SER A 19 13.88 3.42 17.70
C SER A 19 13.02 4.24 16.75
N LYS A 20 13.51 4.44 15.51
CA LYS A 20 12.58 4.61 14.40
C LYS A 20 11.72 3.34 14.43
N VAL A 21 10.50 3.47 14.95
CA VAL A 21 9.47 2.46 14.71
C VAL A 21 9.31 2.45 13.20
N ALA A 22 10.02 1.54 12.54
CA ALA A 22 9.70 1.18 11.18
C ALA A 22 8.28 0.64 11.29
N ILE A 23 7.31 1.43 10.83
CA ILE A 23 5.94 0.97 10.67
C ILE A 23 6.03 -0.04 9.56
N THR A 24 6.28 -1.28 9.95
CA THR A 24 6.43 -2.40 9.05
C THR A 24 5.06 -2.86 8.61
N LEU A 25 4.93 -3.20 7.33
CA LEU A 25 3.82 -3.99 6.81
C LEU A 25 3.45 -5.07 7.81
N ASN A 26 2.16 -5.26 8.04
CA ASN A 26 1.72 -6.36 8.89
C ASN A 26 2.21 -7.71 8.31
N ASN A 27 2.37 -8.72 9.17
CA ASN A 27 2.92 -10.02 8.77
C ASN A 27 2.21 -10.65 7.56
N ARG A 28 0.88 -10.51 7.48
CA ARG A 28 0.09 -11.04 6.35
C ARG A 28 0.50 -10.39 5.03
N CYS A 29 0.75 -9.09 5.04
CA CYS A 29 1.22 -8.39 3.85
C CYS A 29 2.68 -8.69 3.52
N GLN A 30 3.53 -8.90 4.51
CA GLN A 30 4.94 -9.27 4.27
C GLN A 30 5.05 -10.58 3.47
N ASP A 31 4.24 -11.58 3.81
CA ASP A 31 4.24 -12.86 3.11
C ASP A 31 3.72 -12.73 1.67
N LEU A 32 2.63 -11.97 1.49
CA LEU A 32 2.01 -11.76 0.19
C LEU A 32 2.90 -10.93 -0.76
N LEU A 33 3.59 -9.91 -0.24
CA LEU A 33 4.35 -8.92 -1.02
C LEU A 33 5.86 -9.16 -1.03
N ARG A 34 6.29 -10.40 -0.73
CA ARG A 34 7.70 -10.80 -0.76
C ARG A 34 8.31 -10.76 -2.17
N GLU A 35 7.49 -11.07 -3.17
CA GLU A 35 7.91 -11.21 -4.55
C GLU A 35 7.82 -9.89 -5.33
N SER A 36 8.44 -9.87 -6.51
CA SER A 36 8.30 -8.74 -7.43
C SER A 36 6.88 -8.64 -8.00
N LEU A 37 6.50 -7.42 -8.36
CA LEU A 37 5.22 -7.07 -8.93
C LEU A 37 5.40 -6.63 -10.38
N THR A 38 4.51 -7.07 -11.26
CA THR A 38 4.49 -6.66 -12.67
C THR A 38 3.25 -5.81 -12.95
N PHE A 39 3.45 -4.65 -13.56
CA PHE A 39 2.37 -3.75 -13.94
C PHE A 39 1.38 -4.42 -14.90
N ILE A 40 0.09 -4.22 -14.66
CA ILE A 40 -0.99 -4.65 -15.56
C ILE A 40 -1.57 -3.42 -16.25
N CYS A 41 -2.17 -2.50 -15.48
CA CYS A 41 -2.96 -1.40 -16.02
C CYS A 41 -3.15 -0.28 -14.99
N ASN A 42 -3.65 0.86 -15.50
CA ASN A 42 -4.09 2.01 -14.72
C ASN A 42 -5.52 2.33 -15.10
N ASP A 43 -6.32 2.74 -14.12
CA ASP A 43 -7.69 3.20 -14.35
C ASP A 43 -8.11 4.14 -13.20
N THR A 44 -9.38 4.50 -13.15
CA THR A 44 -9.99 5.40 -12.17
C THR A 44 -11.16 4.72 -11.48
N TYR A 45 -11.27 4.96 -10.16
CA TYR A 45 -12.19 4.22 -9.30
C TYR A 45 -13.65 4.44 -9.75
N PRO A 46 -14.39 3.36 -10.08
CA PRO A 46 -15.66 3.51 -10.75
C PRO A 46 -16.81 3.83 -9.78
N GLU A 47 -17.81 4.54 -10.29
CA GLU A 47 -18.99 4.93 -9.52
C GLU A 47 -19.76 3.72 -8.98
N GLU A 48 -19.86 2.65 -9.77
CA GLU A 48 -20.52 1.39 -9.39
C GLU A 48 -19.87 0.73 -8.16
N ALA A 49 -18.54 0.73 -8.08
CA ALA A 49 -17.80 0.22 -6.93
C ALA A 49 -18.02 1.11 -5.70
N LYS A 50 -18.03 2.43 -5.88
CA LYS A 50 -18.26 3.36 -4.78
C LYS A 50 -19.67 3.18 -4.21
N LYS A 51 -20.69 3.03 -5.05
CA LYS A 51 -22.07 2.79 -4.63
C LYS A 51 -22.27 1.44 -3.96
N SER A 52 -21.61 0.40 -4.45
CA SER A 52 -21.83 -0.97 -3.96
C SER A 52 -21.10 -1.29 -2.66
N TYR A 53 -19.91 -0.71 -2.47
CA TYR A 53 -19.03 -1.06 -1.35
C TYR A 53 -18.83 0.06 -0.33
N SER A 54 -19.19 1.31 -0.67
CA SER A 54 -19.05 2.47 0.21
C SER A 54 -17.65 2.61 0.84
N ASP A 55 -16.59 2.24 0.11
CA ASP A 55 -15.20 2.32 0.60
C ASP A 55 -14.86 3.79 0.94
N GLY A 56 -14.66 4.09 2.22
CA GLY A 56 -14.35 5.43 2.72
C GLY A 56 -12.94 5.93 2.38
N LEU A 57 -12.06 5.06 1.90
CA LEU A 57 -10.66 5.39 1.57
C LEU A 57 -10.46 5.82 0.11
N VAL A 58 -11.54 5.92 -0.66
CA VAL A 58 -11.52 6.27 -2.10
C VAL A 58 -12.69 7.15 -2.47
N HIS A 59 -12.56 7.92 -3.55
CA HIS A 59 -13.66 8.64 -4.20
C HIS A 59 -13.76 8.23 -5.66
N VAL A 60 -14.92 8.48 -6.28
CA VAL A 60 -15.11 8.25 -7.72
C VAL A 60 -14.07 9.02 -8.51
N ASN A 61 -13.54 8.42 -9.57
CA ASN A 61 -12.46 8.94 -10.41
C ASN A 61 -11.07 9.03 -9.74
N LEU A 62 -10.91 8.54 -8.51
CA LEU A 62 -9.59 8.40 -7.90
C LEU A 62 -8.75 7.41 -8.72
N SER A 63 -7.57 7.81 -9.19
CA SER A 63 -6.68 6.93 -9.96
C SER A 63 -6.25 5.71 -9.14
N TYR A 64 -6.19 4.54 -9.76
CA TYR A 64 -5.55 3.36 -9.20
C TYR A 64 -4.73 2.62 -10.26
N SER A 65 -3.81 1.77 -9.78
CA SER A 65 -2.96 0.92 -10.60
C SER A 65 -3.06 -0.52 -10.14
N VAL A 66 -3.09 -1.46 -11.07
CA VAL A 66 -3.13 -2.90 -10.79
C VAL A 66 -1.80 -3.54 -11.17
N TYR A 67 -1.28 -4.36 -10.26
CA TYR A 67 -0.08 -5.15 -10.44
C TYR A 67 -0.35 -6.63 -10.15
N LYS A 68 0.27 -7.51 -10.93
CA LYS A 68 0.32 -8.95 -10.64
C LYS A 68 1.45 -9.21 -9.65
N ILE A 69 1.19 -10.02 -8.62
CA ILE A 69 2.21 -10.52 -7.71
C ILE A 69 2.86 -11.75 -8.35
N ASN A 70 4.15 -11.66 -8.69
CA ASN A 70 4.86 -12.76 -9.35
C ASN A 70 5.04 -13.95 -8.40
N GLY A 71 5.04 -15.17 -8.95
CA GLY A 71 5.19 -16.40 -8.16
C GLY A 71 3.98 -16.80 -7.30
N ARG A 72 2.89 -16.00 -7.33
CA ARG A 72 1.63 -16.29 -6.63
C ARG A 72 0.51 -16.57 -7.65
N HIS A 73 -0.35 -17.54 -7.34
CA HIS A 73 -1.52 -17.83 -8.17
C HIS A 73 -2.57 -16.74 -7.96
N ASN A 74 -3.03 -16.09 -9.04
CA ASN A 74 -4.08 -15.06 -9.06
C ASN A 74 -4.04 -14.04 -7.90
N ALA A 75 -2.85 -13.56 -7.57
CA ALA A 75 -2.66 -12.58 -6.50
C ALA A 75 -2.27 -11.22 -7.07
N TYR A 76 -2.87 -10.16 -6.52
CA TYR A 76 -2.76 -8.81 -7.08
C TYR A 76 -2.43 -7.78 -6.02
N PHE A 77 -1.78 -6.70 -6.46
CA PHE A 77 -1.56 -5.50 -5.67
C PHE A 77 -2.24 -4.33 -6.38
N ILE A 78 -3.16 -3.66 -5.68
CA ILE A 78 -3.91 -2.52 -6.18
C ILE A 78 -3.53 -1.31 -5.36
N THR A 79 -2.93 -0.31 -5.99
CA THR A 79 -2.56 0.95 -5.33
C THR A 79 -3.49 2.09 -5.74
N HIS A 80 -4.10 2.73 -4.76
CA HIS A 80 -5.04 3.84 -4.91
C HIS A 80 -4.35 5.18 -4.68
N GLY A 81 -4.70 6.16 -5.49
CA GLY A 81 -4.09 7.48 -5.50
C GLY A 81 -2.82 7.56 -6.33
N LYS A 82 -2.68 8.67 -7.04
CA LYS A 82 -1.48 8.97 -7.84
C LYS A 82 -0.28 9.16 -6.94
N SER A 83 0.77 8.39 -7.19
CA SER A 83 2.02 8.45 -6.42
C SER A 83 3.23 8.14 -7.31
N SER A 84 4.42 8.18 -6.72
CA SER A 84 5.68 7.83 -7.40
C SER A 84 5.72 6.38 -7.90
N ILE A 85 4.81 5.52 -7.42
CA ILE A 85 4.75 4.12 -7.84
C ILE A 85 3.75 3.85 -8.98
N SER A 86 2.90 4.81 -9.36
CA SER A 86 1.85 4.58 -10.38
C SER A 86 2.36 4.40 -11.82
N ALA A 87 3.65 4.68 -12.07
CA ALA A 87 4.27 4.61 -13.39
C ALA A 87 5.33 3.49 -13.51
N CYS A 88 5.50 2.67 -12.47
CA CYS A 88 6.52 1.62 -12.46
C CYS A 88 6.08 0.45 -13.32
N ARG A 89 7.00 -0.13 -14.10
CA ARG A 89 6.73 -1.41 -14.79
C ARG A 89 6.96 -2.61 -13.87
N THR A 90 7.96 -2.50 -13.00
CA THR A 90 8.28 -3.47 -11.97
C THR A 90 8.31 -2.82 -10.60
N LEU A 91 7.78 -3.52 -9.61
CA LEU A 91 7.70 -3.02 -8.24
C LEU A 91 8.18 -4.08 -7.24
N ILE A 92 8.84 -3.63 -6.18
CA ILE A 92 9.09 -4.44 -4.99
C ILE A 92 8.63 -3.61 -3.80
N VAL A 93 7.71 -4.15 -3.01
CA VAL A 93 7.24 -3.50 -1.79
C VAL A 93 8.25 -3.80 -0.69
N LYS A 94 8.73 -2.76 -0.01
CA LYS A 94 9.57 -2.90 1.19
C LYS A 94 8.78 -2.58 2.45
N ASP A 95 7.93 -1.56 2.34
CA ASP A 95 7.01 -1.16 3.39
C ASP A 95 5.82 -0.37 2.81
N ASP A 96 4.90 0.08 3.66
CA ASP A 96 3.81 0.98 3.27
C ASP A 96 4.31 2.27 2.60
N GLU A 97 5.48 2.77 3.01
CA GLU A 97 6.05 4.04 2.52
C GLU A 97 7.22 3.84 1.52
N VAL A 98 7.77 2.63 1.42
CA VAL A 98 9.06 2.37 0.78
C VAL A 98 8.93 1.28 -0.28
N PHE A 99 9.33 1.62 -1.50
CA PHE A 99 9.24 0.73 -2.66
C PHE A 99 10.52 0.75 -3.47
N LYS A 100 10.78 -0.30 -4.25
CA LYS A 100 11.66 -0.22 -5.42
C LYS A 100 10.81 -0.20 -6.67
N CYS A 101 10.89 0.89 -7.42
CA CYS A 101 10.23 1.13 -8.69
C CYS A 101 11.27 1.02 -9.81
N ASP A 102 11.14 0.05 -10.70
CA ASP A 102 12.10 -0.18 -11.80
C ASP A 102 13.57 -0.18 -11.33
N GLY A 103 13.79 -0.84 -10.18
CA GLY A 103 15.10 -0.96 -9.52
C GLY A 103 15.53 0.23 -8.66
N LYS A 104 14.83 1.38 -8.73
CA LYS A 104 15.14 2.58 -7.95
C LYS A 104 14.29 2.66 -6.69
N SER A 105 14.90 3.00 -5.56
CA SER A 105 14.14 3.25 -4.33
C SER A 105 13.30 4.52 -4.46
N VAL A 106 12.02 4.43 -4.07
CA VAL A 106 11.09 5.55 -4.03
C VAL A 106 10.34 5.54 -2.70
N TRP A 107 9.96 6.74 -2.25
CA TRP A 107 9.29 6.95 -0.97
C TRP A 107 7.98 7.72 -1.19
N ILE A 108 6.94 7.34 -0.45
CA ILE A 108 5.66 8.04 -0.39
C ILE A 108 5.54 8.63 1.01
N LEU A 109 5.93 9.91 1.17
CA LEU A 109 6.04 10.56 2.47
C LEU A 109 4.92 11.59 2.69
N GLY A 110 4.54 11.79 3.95
CA GLY A 110 3.62 12.87 4.37
C GLY A 110 2.14 12.59 4.11
N THR A 111 1.79 11.43 3.53
CA THR A 111 0.41 11.06 3.18
C THR A 111 -0.15 9.90 4.00
N LYS A 112 0.66 9.34 4.92
CA LYS A 112 0.36 8.17 5.75
C LYS A 112 -0.20 7.00 4.91
N PRO A 113 0.58 6.47 3.95
CA PRO A 113 0.11 5.35 3.15
C PRO A 113 -0.15 4.11 4.02
N ARG A 114 -1.05 3.25 3.54
CA ARG A 114 -1.46 2.02 4.24
C ARG A 114 -1.72 0.90 3.26
N THR A 115 -1.26 -0.30 3.61
CA THR A 115 -1.56 -1.53 2.86
C THR A 115 -2.41 -2.49 3.68
N TYR A 116 -3.50 -2.97 3.09
CA TYR A 116 -4.39 -3.98 3.65
C TYR A 116 -4.35 -5.23 2.77
N CYS A 117 -4.08 -6.39 3.35
CA CYS A 117 -4.00 -7.64 2.60
C CYS A 117 -5.18 -8.54 2.91
N LEU A 118 -5.85 -8.97 1.84
CA LEU A 118 -7.04 -9.79 1.82
C LEU A 118 -6.62 -11.21 1.37
N PRO A 119 -6.52 -12.19 2.28
CA PRO A 119 -6.14 -13.57 1.94
C PRO A 119 -7.33 -14.38 1.42
N PHE A 120 -8.26 -13.73 0.73
CA PHE A 120 -9.49 -14.32 0.22
C PHE A 120 -10.00 -13.52 -0.99
N ALA A 121 -10.81 -14.17 -1.83
CA ALA A 121 -11.47 -13.53 -2.96
C ALA A 121 -12.45 -12.46 -2.49
N PHE A 122 -12.34 -11.25 -3.05
CA PHE A 122 -13.19 -10.12 -2.68
C PHE A 122 -13.73 -9.45 -3.94
N ARG A 123 -15.05 -9.46 -4.13
CA ARG A 123 -15.66 -9.05 -5.41
C ARG A 123 -15.32 -7.61 -5.83
N LEU A 124 -15.01 -6.71 -4.89
CA LEU A 124 -14.53 -5.37 -5.23
C LEU A 124 -13.21 -5.42 -6.00
N THR A 125 -12.27 -6.27 -5.61
CA THR A 125 -10.95 -6.35 -6.27
C THR A 125 -11.10 -6.91 -7.67
N ASP A 126 -11.92 -7.95 -7.85
CA ASP A 126 -12.24 -8.51 -9.17
C ASP A 126 -12.84 -7.44 -10.09
N LEU A 127 -13.81 -6.66 -9.60
CA LEU A 127 -14.43 -5.58 -10.38
C LEU A 127 -13.41 -4.53 -10.84
N LEU A 128 -12.50 -4.11 -9.95
CA LEU A 128 -11.43 -3.17 -10.29
C LEU A 128 -10.47 -3.76 -11.34
N ILE A 129 -10.10 -5.04 -11.19
CA ILE A 129 -9.18 -5.69 -12.12
C ILE A 129 -9.83 -5.89 -13.50
N GLU A 130 -11.05 -6.40 -13.56
CA GLU A 130 -11.84 -6.60 -14.79
C GLU A 130 -11.96 -5.29 -15.58
N ARG A 131 -12.30 -4.20 -14.88
CA ARG A 131 -12.46 -2.88 -15.51
C ARG A 131 -11.13 -2.34 -16.06
N CYS A 132 -10.06 -2.50 -15.30
CA CYS A 132 -8.73 -2.00 -15.65
C CYS A 132 -8.08 -2.79 -16.79
N ALA A 133 -8.24 -4.11 -16.82
CA ALA A 133 -7.67 -4.98 -17.84
C ALA A 133 -8.50 -5.07 -19.13
N ALA A 134 -9.74 -4.56 -19.12
CA ALA A 134 -10.67 -4.53 -20.26
C ALA A 134 -11.03 -5.92 -20.85
N GLU A 135 -10.76 -7.01 -20.13
CA GLU A 135 -11.13 -8.38 -20.48
C GLU A 135 -11.49 -9.20 -19.24
N SER A 136 -12.11 -10.37 -19.43
CA SER A 136 -12.39 -11.28 -18.34
C SER A 136 -11.08 -11.74 -17.69
N TRP A 137 -10.87 -11.34 -16.43
CA TRP A 137 -9.64 -11.62 -15.72
C TRP A 137 -9.81 -12.74 -14.70
N PRO A 138 -8.79 -13.55 -14.40
CA PRO A 138 -8.89 -14.57 -13.35
C PRO A 138 -9.27 -13.95 -12.00
N VAL A 139 -10.24 -14.56 -11.33
CA VAL A 139 -10.69 -14.18 -9.98
C VAL A 139 -9.49 -14.11 -9.03
N ALA A 140 -9.36 -13.00 -8.33
CA ALA A 140 -8.31 -12.78 -7.37
C ALA A 140 -8.49 -13.72 -6.18
N SER A 141 -7.49 -14.56 -5.90
CA SER A 141 -7.48 -15.39 -4.68
C SER A 141 -6.93 -14.62 -3.48
N GLU A 142 -6.03 -13.67 -3.74
CA GLU A 142 -5.43 -12.80 -2.73
C GLU A 142 -5.25 -11.40 -3.30
N THR A 143 -5.43 -10.37 -2.48
CA THR A 143 -5.18 -8.99 -2.92
C THR A 143 -4.56 -8.14 -1.82
N ALA A 144 -3.58 -7.33 -2.18
CA ALA A 144 -3.07 -6.25 -1.35
C ALA A 144 -3.61 -4.91 -1.85
N MET A 145 -4.36 -4.21 -1.01
CA MET A 145 -4.95 -2.91 -1.26
C MET A 145 -4.07 -1.84 -0.59
N HIS A 146 -3.32 -1.10 -1.39
CA HIS A 146 -2.50 0.02 -0.94
C HIS A 146 -3.22 1.34 -1.20
N TYR A 147 -3.17 2.24 -0.22
CA TYR A 147 -3.75 3.58 -0.30
C TYR A 147 -2.63 4.59 -0.10
N ALA A 148 -2.24 5.28 -1.17
CA ALA A 148 -1.08 6.18 -1.14
C ALA A 148 -1.32 7.45 -0.32
N ASN A 149 -2.58 7.82 -0.05
CA ASN A 149 -2.94 8.95 0.79
C ASN A 149 -4.22 8.67 1.57
N THR A 150 -4.08 8.42 2.87
CA THR A 150 -5.23 8.20 3.75
C THR A 150 -5.71 9.49 4.43
N LEU A 151 -4.90 10.55 4.43
CA LEU A 151 -5.22 11.82 5.09
C LEU A 151 -6.29 12.63 4.33
N LYS A 152 -6.25 12.63 2.99
CA LYS A 152 -7.24 13.35 2.18
C LYS A 152 -8.65 12.77 2.31
N THR A 153 -8.75 11.46 2.54
CA THR A 153 -10.03 10.76 2.59
C THR A 153 -10.72 10.88 3.94
N TYR A 154 -10.00 11.12 5.04
CA TYR A 154 -10.63 11.40 6.34
C TYR A 154 -11.34 12.76 6.38
N HIS A 155 -10.81 13.79 5.71
CA HIS A 155 -11.43 15.11 5.70
C HIS A 155 -12.73 15.20 4.88
N ASP A 156 -12.95 14.27 3.93
CA ASP A 156 -14.19 14.20 3.16
C ASP A 156 -15.30 13.36 3.86
N ILE A 157 -14.98 12.66 4.95
CA ILE A 157 -15.95 11.87 5.73
C ILE A 157 -16.70 12.76 6.75
N ASP A 158 -16.13 13.90 7.14
CA ASP A 158 -16.75 14.84 8.10
C ASP A 158 -17.72 15.85 7.44
N LEU A 159 -18.11 15.64 6.18
CA LEU A 159 -19.03 16.52 5.43
C LEU A 159 -20.37 15.86 5.04
N PHE A 160 -20.74 14.75 5.67
CA PHE A 160 -22.08 14.16 5.56
C PHE A 160 -22.68 13.83 6.93
#